data_AF-D5UC29-F1
#
_entry.id   AF-D5UC29-F1
#
_cell.length_a   1.000
_cell.length_b   1.000
_cell.length_c   1.000
_cell.angle_alpha   90.00
_cell.angle_beta   90.00
_cell.angle_gamma   90.00
#
_symmetry.space_group_name_H-M   'P 1'
#
loop_
_entity.id
_entity.type
_entity.pdbx_description
1 polymer ?
#
loop_
_entity_poly.entity_id
_entity_poly.type
_entity_poly.pdbx_seq_one_letter_code
_entity_poly.pdbx_strand_id
1 'polypeptide(L)'
;MGGRPSGPLESDEWVETVREAEFVLAWASNEADFTPPEVTSTWSNFTIHSFAAAVQGDLLHRSPHVYLGPRPVAPVAVQVDDDGKGAVVAACVDAIEMQPPYDDGNDWPLVRYYPVELTESGDRRMATGRPPQEPFILADGTELADEYCKTLDIPRAVFDPAPDLEALARKGRDDVLVPPLEPVK
;
A
#
# COMPACT_ATOMS: atom_id res chain seq x y z
N MET A 1 2.94 -7.24 20.66
CA MET A 1 1.63 -6.63 20.88
C MET A 1 1.23 -6.04 19.53
N GLY A 2 0.15 -6.54 18.91
CA GLY A 2 -0.31 -6.08 17.60
C GLY A 2 -1.83 -6.21 17.57
N GLY A 3 -2.52 -5.18 18.04
CA GLY A 3 -3.96 -5.07 17.86
C GLY A 3 -4.24 -4.41 16.51
N ARG A 4 -5.45 -4.63 15.97
CA ARG A 4 -5.95 -3.84 14.84
C ARG A 4 -5.79 -2.35 15.18
N PRO A 5 -5.28 -1.50 14.27
CA PRO A 5 -5.21 -0.07 14.50
C PRO A 5 -6.56 0.47 14.99
N SER A 6 -6.53 1.39 15.95
CA SER A 6 -7.72 1.97 16.55
C SER A 6 -7.71 3.48 16.37
N GLY A 7 -8.84 4.06 15.94
CA GLY A 7 -8.98 5.49 15.75
C GLY A 7 -10.29 5.83 15.04
N PRO A 8 -10.66 7.12 14.96
CA PRO A 8 -11.92 7.55 14.36
C PRO A 8 -12.08 7.14 12.89
N LEU A 9 -10.99 7.03 12.15
CA LEU A 9 -10.99 6.69 10.73
C LEU A 9 -10.84 5.20 10.45
N GLU A 10 -10.52 4.37 11.45
CA GLU A 10 -10.27 2.93 11.23
C GLU A 10 -11.54 2.13 10.92
N SER A 11 -12.71 2.73 11.12
CA SER A 11 -14.01 2.18 10.69
C SER A 11 -14.53 2.77 9.37
N ASP A 12 -13.76 3.63 8.70
CA ASP A 12 -14.14 4.18 7.40
C ASP A 12 -13.87 3.14 6.30
N GLU A 13 -14.87 2.84 5.46
CA GLU A 13 -14.78 1.80 4.43
C GLU A 13 -13.67 2.09 3.38
N TRP A 14 -13.35 3.37 3.13
CA TRP A 14 -12.24 3.75 2.25
C TRP A 14 -10.89 3.45 2.89
N VAL A 15 -10.76 3.65 4.21
CA VAL A 15 -9.56 3.30 4.97
C VAL A 15 -9.39 1.79 5.05
N GLU A 16 -10.46 1.04 5.30
CA GLU A 16 -10.42 -0.43 5.29
C GLU A 16 -9.94 -0.96 3.93
N THR A 17 -10.37 -0.34 2.82
CA THR A 17 -9.89 -0.68 1.47
C THR A 17 -8.37 -0.48 1.34
N VAL A 18 -7.84 0.65 1.83
CA VAL A 18 -6.39 0.92 1.81
C VAL A 18 -5.62 -0.09 2.66
N ARG A 19 -6.14 -0.44 3.83
CA ARG A 19 -5.54 -1.45 4.73
C ARG A 19 -5.43 -2.81 4.04
N GLU A 20 -6.53 -3.24 3.41
CA GLU A 20 -6.58 -4.51 2.70
C GLU A 20 -5.62 -4.50 1.50
N ALA A 21 -5.65 -3.44 0.69
CA ALA A 21 -4.79 -3.29 -0.48
C ALA A 21 -3.29 -3.33 -0.14
N GLU A 22 -2.85 -2.62 0.91
CA GLU A 22 -1.45 -2.64 1.36
C GLU A 22 -1.07 -4.01 1.96
N PHE A 23 -1.99 -4.70 2.64
CA PHE A 23 -1.76 -6.04 3.16
C PHE A 23 -1.56 -7.07 2.05
N VAL A 24 -2.49 -7.16 1.11
CA VAL A 24 -2.43 -8.18 0.04
C VAL A 24 -1.26 -7.93 -0.90
N LEU A 25 -0.88 -6.68 -1.13
CA LEU A 25 0.28 -6.34 -1.95
C LEU A 25 1.60 -6.75 -1.29
N ALA A 26 1.77 -6.46 0.00
CA ALA A 26 2.95 -6.88 0.76
C ALA A 26 3.05 -8.41 0.81
N TRP A 27 1.93 -9.10 1.01
CA TRP A 27 1.85 -10.56 0.97
C TRP A 27 2.24 -11.10 -0.42
N ALA A 28 1.61 -10.61 -1.48
CA ALA A 28 1.89 -11.01 -2.86
C ALA A 28 3.36 -10.79 -3.25
N SER A 29 3.97 -9.71 -2.78
CA SER A 29 5.38 -9.40 -3.01
C SER A 29 6.30 -10.43 -2.35
N ASN A 30 6.03 -10.83 -1.12
CA ASN A 30 6.78 -11.88 -0.43
C ASN A 30 6.60 -13.27 -1.08
N GLU A 31 5.38 -13.58 -1.50
CA GLU A 31 5.09 -14.84 -2.19
C GLU A 31 5.51 -14.83 -3.66
N ALA A 32 5.90 -13.67 -4.21
CA ALA A 32 6.12 -13.45 -5.63
C ALA A 32 4.93 -13.94 -6.50
N ASP A 33 3.71 -13.87 -5.97
CA ASP A 33 2.49 -14.30 -6.65
C ASP A 33 1.41 -13.23 -6.57
N PHE A 34 1.17 -12.59 -7.71
CA PHE A 34 0.21 -11.50 -7.88
C PHE A 34 -1.08 -11.95 -8.59
N THR A 35 -1.23 -13.25 -8.84
CA THR A 35 -2.42 -13.82 -9.48
C THR A 35 -3.64 -14.04 -8.56
N PRO A 36 -3.52 -14.04 -7.20
CA PRO A 36 -4.69 -14.26 -6.34
C PRO A 36 -5.78 -13.20 -6.50
N PRO A 37 -7.08 -13.58 -6.42
CA PRO A 37 -8.20 -12.66 -6.51
C PRO A 37 -8.14 -11.48 -5.53
N GLU A 38 -7.61 -11.71 -4.33
CA GLU A 38 -7.43 -10.72 -3.28
C GLU A 38 -6.52 -9.56 -3.73
N VAL A 39 -5.54 -9.85 -4.61
CA VAL A 39 -4.65 -8.84 -5.20
C VAL A 39 -5.35 -8.14 -6.37
N THR A 40 -5.95 -8.91 -7.27
CA THR A 40 -6.58 -8.36 -8.49
C THR A 40 -7.88 -7.59 -8.24
N SER A 41 -8.52 -7.83 -7.10
CA SER A 41 -9.72 -7.10 -6.68
C SER A 41 -9.38 -5.75 -6.03
N THR A 42 -8.24 -5.63 -5.36
CA THR A 42 -7.82 -4.43 -4.63
C THR A 42 -6.92 -3.50 -5.45
N TRP A 43 -6.25 -4.01 -6.49
CA TRP A 43 -5.35 -3.25 -7.35
C TRP A 43 -5.64 -3.47 -8.83
N SER A 44 -5.39 -2.43 -9.64
CA SER A 44 -5.43 -2.57 -11.10
C SER A 44 -4.30 -3.46 -11.64
N ASN A 45 -4.53 -4.11 -12.78
CA ASN A 45 -3.47 -4.89 -13.45
C ASN A 45 -2.25 -4.04 -13.77
N PHE A 46 -2.42 -2.78 -14.19
CA PHE A 46 -1.28 -1.89 -14.46
C PHE A 46 -0.38 -1.71 -13.22
N THR A 47 -0.99 -1.48 -12.06
CA THR A 47 -0.27 -1.32 -10.80
C THR A 47 0.38 -2.62 -10.36
N ILE A 48 -0.34 -3.75 -10.46
CA ILE A 48 0.18 -5.09 -10.19
C ILE A 48 1.44 -5.37 -11.03
N HIS A 49 1.38 -5.11 -12.34
CA HIS A 49 2.53 -5.29 -13.22
C HIS A 49 3.72 -4.42 -12.83
N SER A 50 3.48 -3.20 -12.36
CA SER A 50 4.54 -2.29 -11.90
C SER A 50 5.25 -2.84 -10.65
N PHE A 51 4.48 -3.34 -9.68
CA PHE A 51 5.04 -3.97 -8.48
C PHE A 51 5.75 -5.29 -8.78
N ALA A 52 5.16 -6.14 -9.63
CA ALA A 52 5.78 -7.38 -10.05
C ALA A 52 7.12 -7.14 -10.77
N ALA A 53 7.21 -6.10 -11.62
CA ALA A 53 8.46 -5.73 -12.27
C ALA A 53 9.55 -5.29 -11.27
N ALA A 54 9.17 -4.61 -10.19
CA ALA A 54 10.09 -4.25 -9.11
C ALA A 54 10.63 -5.52 -8.41
N VAL A 55 9.75 -6.43 -7.99
CA VAL A 55 10.14 -7.72 -7.38
C VAL A 55 11.04 -8.55 -8.31
N GLN A 56 10.73 -8.58 -9.61
CA GLN A 56 11.59 -9.24 -10.61
C GLN A 56 12.99 -8.61 -10.67
N GLY A 57 13.08 -7.28 -10.60
CA GLY A 57 14.34 -6.55 -10.55
C GLY A 57 15.16 -6.89 -9.30
N ASP A 58 14.52 -6.90 -8.14
CA ASP A 58 15.15 -7.22 -6.86
C ASP A 58 15.73 -8.64 -6.85
N LEU A 59 14.95 -9.61 -7.35
CA LEU A 59 15.37 -11.01 -7.48
C LEU A 59 16.50 -11.17 -8.51
N LEU A 60 16.45 -10.43 -9.63
CA LEU A 60 17.53 -10.42 -10.62
C LEU A 60 18.86 -9.94 -10.03
N HIS A 61 18.81 -8.93 -9.16
CA HIS A 61 19.98 -8.36 -8.50
C HIS A 61 20.38 -9.10 -7.20
N ARG A 62 19.69 -10.21 -6.87
CA ARG A 62 19.91 -11.00 -5.64
C ARG A 62 19.77 -10.17 -4.36
N SER A 63 18.85 -9.23 -4.37
CA SER A 63 18.53 -8.37 -3.24
C SER A 63 17.01 -8.37 -2.99
N PRO A 64 16.39 -9.55 -2.71
CA PRO A 64 14.95 -9.61 -2.50
C PRO A 64 14.54 -8.72 -1.33
N HIS A 65 13.62 -7.78 -1.59
CA HIS A 65 12.93 -7.08 -0.53
C HIS A 65 11.94 -8.01 0.17
N VAL A 66 11.89 -7.92 1.49
CA VAL A 66 10.92 -8.63 2.32
C VAL A 66 10.07 -7.61 3.05
N TYR A 67 8.76 -7.75 2.90
CA TYR A 67 7.82 -7.04 3.74
C TYR A 67 7.57 -7.84 5.02
N LEU A 68 7.95 -7.33 6.18
CA LEU A 68 7.63 -8.00 7.46
C LEU A 68 6.16 -7.85 7.85
N GLY A 69 5.41 -7.00 7.16
CA GLY A 69 3.99 -6.73 7.31
C GLY A 69 3.51 -5.77 6.23
N PRO A 70 2.20 -5.41 6.22
CA PRO A 70 1.70 -4.31 5.39
C PRO A 70 2.45 -3.00 5.68
N ARG A 71 2.51 -2.10 4.69
CA ARG A 71 2.99 -0.75 4.93
C ARG A 71 2.20 -0.11 6.08
N PRO A 72 2.86 0.52 7.07
CA PRO A 72 2.17 1.27 8.10
C PRO A 72 1.47 2.46 7.51
N VAL A 73 0.17 2.51 7.72
CA VAL A 73 -0.70 3.60 7.32
C VAL A 73 -1.29 4.19 8.60
N ALA A 74 -1.13 5.48 8.85
CA ALA A 74 -1.87 6.22 9.86
C ALA A 74 -2.82 7.17 9.12
N PRO A 75 -4.11 6.80 8.93
CA PRO A 75 -5.05 7.64 8.22
C PRO A 75 -5.25 8.96 8.98
N VAL A 76 -5.19 10.07 8.25
CA VAL A 76 -5.35 11.43 8.79
C VAL A 76 -6.67 12.03 8.34
N ALA A 77 -7.06 11.77 7.09
CA ALA A 77 -8.30 12.29 6.52
C ALA A 77 -8.78 11.43 5.34
N VAL A 78 -10.08 11.51 5.09
CA VAL A 78 -10.73 10.92 3.93
C VAL A 78 -11.50 12.03 3.23
N GLN A 79 -11.22 12.25 1.95
CA GLN A 79 -12.00 13.14 1.09
C GLN A 79 -12.72 12.31 0.05
N VAL A 80 -14.05 12.30 0.11
CA VAL A 80 -14.91 11.60 -0.85
C VAL A 80 -15.31 12.58 -1.94
N ASP A 81 -15.34 12.09 -3.18
CA ASP A 81 -15.76 12.86 -4.34
C ASP A 81 -17.23 13.26 -4.26
N ASP A 82 -17.60 14.34 -4.95
CA ASP A 82 -18.99 14.84 -4.98
C ASP A 82 -20.00 13.79 -5.47
N ASP A 83 -19.57 12.87 -6.35
CA ASP A 83 -20.41 11.79 -6.87
C ASP A 83 -20.42 10.52 -6.00
N GLY A 84 -19.61 10.50 -4.93
CA GLY A 84 -19.46 9.37 -4.03
C GLY A 84 -18.76 8.15 -4.62
N LYS A 85 -18.21 8.23 -5.84
CA LYS A 85 -17.62 7.10 -6.56
C LYS A 85 -16.11 6.98 -6.40
N GLY A 86 -15.50 7.95 -5.74
CA GLY A 86 -14.08 7.89 -5.42
C GLY A 86 -13.80 8.59 -4.10
N ALA A 87 -12.63 8.29 -3.56
CA ALA A 87 -12.09 8.98 -2.41
C ALA A 87 -10.57 9.11 -2.52
N VAL A 88 -10.02 10.05 -1.76
CA VAL A 88 -8.59 10.11 -1.45
C VAL A 88 -8.45 9.95 0.05
N VAL A 89 -7.80 8.86 0.46
CA VAL A 89 -7.37 8.66 1.85
C VAL A 89 -5.98 9.29 1.98
N ALA A 90 -5.88 10.33 2.78
CA ALA A 90 -4.61 10.92 3.15
C ALA A 90 -4.10 10.27 4.43
N ALA A 91 -2.87 9.79 4.40
CA ALA A 91 -2.29 9.08 5.53
C ALA A 91 -0.82 9.45 5.73
N CYS A 92 -0.38 9.38 6.96
CA CYS A 92 1.03 9.36 7.29
C CYS A 92 1.53 7.93 7.18
N VAL A 93 2.59 7.73 6.40
CA VAL A 93 3.19 6.42 6.20
C VAL A 93 4.61 6.43 6.69
N ASP A 94 5.00 5.31 7.27
CA ASP A 94 6.38 5.07 7.66
C ASP A 94 7.07 4.22 6.60
N ALA A 95 8.39 4.37 6.48
CA ALA A 95 9.18 3.45 5.66
C ALA A 95 9.21 2.08 6.37
N ILE A 96 8.39 1.14 5.93
CA ILE A 96 8.68 -0.29 6.11
C ILE A 96 9.10 -0.84 4.77
N GLU A 97 10.27 -0.41 4.34
CA GLU A 97 11.15 -1.22 3.51
C GLU A 97 12.32 -1.57 4.40
N MET A 98 12.28 -2.73 5.06
CA MET A 98 13.47 -3.21 5.79
C MET A 98 14.44 -3.82 4.78
N GLN A 99 15.19 -2.97 4.10
CA GLN A 99 16.48 -3.37 3.58
C GLN A 99 17.49 -3.44 4.72
N PRO A 100 18.19 -4.55 4.93
CA PRO A 100 19.55 -4.48 5.43
C PRO A 100 20.48 -4.20 4.22
N PRO A 101 21.09 -3.01 4.02
CA PRO A 101 21.13 -1.79 4.82
C PRO A 101 20.80 -0.53 3.99
N TYR A 102 19.53 -0.27 3.69
CA TYR A 102 19.10 1.03 3.12
C TYR A 102 18.54 1.86 4.26
N ASP A 103 19.47 2.35 5.07
CA ASP A 103 19.27 3.58 5.83
C ASP A 103 19.71 4.69 4.87
N ASP A 104 18.76 5.26 4.13
CA ASP A 104 19.01 6.44 3.28
C ASP A 104 19.03 7.75 4.11
N GLY A 105 18.94 7.64 5.44
CA GLY A 105 18.86 8.76 6.38
C GLY A 105 17.51 9.47 6.39
N ASN A 106 16.49 8.93 5.70
CA ASN A 106 15.16 9.52 5.58
C ASN A 106 14.11 8.71 6.37
N ASP A 107 14.41 8.43 7.63
CA ASP A 107 13.54 7.77 8.63
C ASP A 107 12.26 8.54 9.01
N TRP A 108 11.87 9.56 8.23
CA TRP A 108 10.75 10.43 8.59
C TRP A 108 9.45 9.95 7.93
N PRO A 109 8.35 9.86 8.69
CA PRO A 109 7.07 9.55 8.11
C PRO A 109 6.63 10.65 7.14
N LEU A 110 6.12 10.23 5.98
CA LEU A 110 5.72 11.10 4.88
C LEU A 110 4.21 11.07 4.69
N VAL A 111 3.67 12.15 4.16
CA VAL A 111 2.29 12.16 3.69
C VAL A 111 2.19 11.31 2.41
N ARG A 112 1.22 10.40 2.39
CA ARG A 112 0.88 9.63 1.21
C ARG A 112 -0.61 9.67 0.95
N TYR A 113 -0.95 9.75 -0.33
CA TYR A 113 -2.31 9.81 -0.80
C TYR A 113 -2.68 8.51 -1.50
N TYR A 114 -3.79 7.94 -1.06
CA TYR A 114 -4.32 6.68 -1.53
C TYR A 114 -5.63 6.95 -2.26
N PRO A 115 -5.60 7.08 -3.59
CA PRO A 115 -6.82 7.22 -4.35
C PRO A 115 -7.54 5.87 -4.40
N VAL A 116 -8.83 5.87 -4.09
CA VAL A 116 -9.70 4.69 -4.10
C VAL A 116 -10.90 4.98 -4.98
N GLU A 117 -11.35 3.99 -5.75
CA GLU A 117 -12.54 4.07 -6.60
C GLU A 117 -13.56 3.01 -6.22
N LEU A 118 -14.83 3.31 -6.46
CA LEU A 118 -15.95 2.37 -6.45
C LEU A 118 -16.14 1.83 -7.86
N THR A 119 -15.99 0.53 -8.04
CA THR A 119 -16.20 -0.14 -9.32
C THR A 119 -17.69 -0.19 -9.69
N GLU A 120 -17.99 -0.53 -10.94
CA GLU A 120 -19.38 -0.76 -11.37
C GLU A 120 -20.08 -1.91 -10.63
N SER A 121 -19.30 -2.87 -10.10
CA SER A 121 -19.82 -3.98 -9.26
C SER A 121 -20.13 -3.55 -7.83
N GLY A 122 -19.72 -2.34 -7.43
CA GLY A 122 -19.90 -1.83 -6.07
C GLY A 122 -18.76 -2.17 -5.11
N ASP A 123 -17.64 -2.68 -5.63
CA ASP A 123 -16.45 -2.98 -4.83
C ASP A 123 -15.53 -1.76 -4.78
N ARG A 124 -14.76 -1.61 -3.70
CA ARG A 124 -13.75 -0.56 -3.58
C ARG A 124 -12.37 -1.12 -3.88
N ARG A 125 -11.57 -0.36 -4.64
CA ARG A 125 -10.19 -0.73 -4.95
C ARG A 125 -9.30 0.50 -5.16
N MET A 126 -7.99 0.29 -5.11
CA MET A 126 -7.01 1.33 -5.38
C MET A 126 -7.11 1.81 -6.82
N ALA A 127 -7.29 3.12 -7.00
CA ALA A 127 -7.44 3.76 -8.30
C ALA A 127 -6.07 4.03 -8.95
N THR A 128 -6.01 3.92 -10.27
CA THR A 128 -4.80 4.25 -11.04
C THR A 128 -4.71 5.74 -11.35
N GLY A 129 -3.52 6.33 -11.16
CA GLY A 129 -3.16 7.59 -11.81
C GLY A 129 -3.99 8.80 -11.41
N ARG A 130 -4.66 8.75 -10.25
CA ARG A 130 -5.37 9.89 -9.68
C ARG A 130 -4.42 10.65 -8.76
N PRO A 131 -3.86 11.81 -9.17
CA PRO A 131 -3.10 12.63 -8.25
C PRO A 131 -4.05 13.17 -7.16
N PRO A 132 -3.57 13.33 -5.92
CA PRO A 132 -4.32 14.03 -4.89
C PRO A 132 -4.66 15.44 -5.34
N GLN A 133 -5.77 15.99 -4.81
CA GLN A 133 -6.02 17.42 -4.91
C GLN A 133 -5.11 18.13 -3.90
N GLU A 134 -4.10 18.84 -4.41
CA GLU A 134 -3.19 19.65 -3.59
C GLU A 134 -3.60 21.14 -3.61
N PRO A 135 -3.52 21.86 -2.48
CA PRO A 135 -3.15 21.36 -1.15
C PRO A 135 -4.29 20.58 -0.47
N PHE A 136 -3.96 19.50 0.25
CA PHE A 136 -4.95 18.77 1.03
C PHE A 136 -5.14 19.46 2.37
N ILE A 137 -6.31 20.06 2.58
CA ILE A 137 -6.62 20.81 3.81
C ILE A 137 -7.40 19.92 4.77
N LEU A 138 -6.91 19.83 6.01
CA LEU A 138 -7.58 19.14 7.11
C LEU A 138 -8.82 19.91 7.58
N ALA A 139 -9.71 19.25 8.33
CA ALA A 139 -10.96 19.86 8.80
C ALA A 139 -10.74 21.09 9.71
N ASP A 140 -9.57 21.20 10.35
CA ASP A 140 -9.17 22.34 11.18
C ASP A 140 -8.53 23.50 10.40
N GLY A 141 -8.43 23.37 9.07
CA GLY A 141 -7.83 24.36 8.18
C GLY A 141 -6.31 24.22 8.00
N THR A 142 -5.68 23.24 8.65
CA THR A 142 -4.25 22.95 8.49
C THR A 142 -4.00 22.29 7.13
N GLU A 143 -2.97 22.75 6.43
CA GLU A 143 -2.47 22.05 5.25
C GLU A 143 -1.71 20.80 5.67
N LEU A 144 -2.07 19.66 5.08
CA LEU A 144 -1.39 18.40 5.34
C LEU A 144 -0.03 18.40 4.63
N ALA A 145 1.04 18.35 5.43
CA ALA A 145 2.43 18.30 4.99
C ALA A 145 3.21 17.26 5.80
N ASP A 146 4.39 16.88 5.33
CA ASP A 146 5.25 15.87 5.98
C ASP A 146 5.57 16.21 7.44
N GLU A 147 5.66 17.49 7.80
CA GLU A 147 5.82 17.95 9.19
C GLU A 147 4.71 17.47 10.12
N TYR A 148 3.48 17.34 9.63
CA TYR A 148 2.37 16.81 10.41
C TYR A 148 2.63 15.35 10.82
N CYS A 149 3.14 14.54 9.89
CA CYS A 149 3.38 13.13 10.11
C CYS A 149 4.44 12.85 11.17
N LYS A 150 5.41 13.76 11.35
CA LYS A 150 6.44 13.65 12.40
C LYS A 150 5.89 13.72 13.83
N THR A 151 4.63 14.13 13.99
CA THR A 151 3.96 14.23 15.30
C THR A 151 3.12 13.01 15.66
N LEU A 152 2.90 12.09 14.71
CA LEU A 152 2.04 10.93 14.88
C LEU A 152 2.84 9.67 15.25
N ASP A 153 2.22 8.83 16.08
CA ASP A 153 2.63 7.44 16.25
C ASP A 153 1.95 6.60 15.16
N ILE A 154 2.74 5.97 14.29
CA ILE A 154 2.21 5.23 13.14
C ILE A 154 2.09 3.76 13.51
N PRO A 155 0.88 3.17 13.40
CA PRO A 155 0.66 1.79 13.80
C PRO A 155 1.40 0.83 12.86
N ARG A 156 2.30 0.02 13.42
CA ARG A 156 3.06 -1.01 12.71
C ARG A 156 2.49 -2.39 13.00
N ALA A 157 2.35 -3.21 11.96
CA ALA A 157 1.95 -4.61 12.06
C ALA A 157 3.00 -5.50 11.41
N VAL A 158 3.10 -6.74 11.88
CA VAL A 158 3.91 -7.79 11.26
C VAL A 158 3.01 -8.95 10.86
N PHE A 159 3.37 -9.66 9.80
CA PHE A 159 2.70 -10.89 9.41
C PHE A 159 2.82 -11.94 10.52
N ASP A 160 1.72 -12.65 10.76
CA ASP A 160 1.67 -13.82 11.65
C ASP A 160 0.93 -14.95 10.92
N PRO A 161 1.64 -16.00 10.45
CA PRO A 161 3.08 -16.22 10.62
C PRO A 161 3.94 -15.24 9.81
N ALA A 162 5.20 -15.06 10.24
CA ALA A 162 6.18 -14.28 9.50
C ALA A 162 6.53 -14.93 8.13
N PRO A 163 6.98 -14.16 7.13
CA PRO A 163 7.33 -14.69 5.82
C PRO A 163 8.50 -15.69 5.86
N ASP A 164 8.48 -16.69 4.98
CA ASP A 164 9.58 -17.65 4.82
C ASP A 164 10.72 -17.04 3.98
N LEU A 165 11.71 -16.49 4.67
CA LEU A 165 12.89 -15.88 4.04
C LEU A 165 13.72 -16.87 3.21
N GLU A 166 13.77 -18.14 3.60
CA GLU A 166 14.53 -19.14 2.87
C GLU A 166 13.82 -19.53 1.57
N ALA A 167 12.49 -19.61 1.59
CA ALA A 167 11.70 -19.80 0.38
C ALA A 167 11.88 -18.62 -0.58
N LEU A 168 11.81 -17.38 -0.09
CA LEU A 168 12.03 -16.20 -0.91
C LEU A 168 13.44 -16.17 -1.51
N ALA A 169 14.48 -16.49 -0.72
CA ALA A 169 15.87 -16.52 -1.19
C ALA A 169 16.13 -17.54 -2.30
N ARG A 170 15.25 -18.53 -2.48
CA ARG A 170 15.34 -19.53 -3.57
C ARG A 170 14.65 -19.09 -4.86
N LYS A 171 13.80 -18.05 -4.83
CA LYS A 171 13.08 -17.56 -6.01
C LYS A 171 14.03 -16.80 -6.95
N GLY A 172 13.80 -16.94 -8.24
CA GLY A 172 14.38 -16.13 -9.30
C GLY A 172 13.34 -15.20 -9.95
N ARG A 173 13.81 -14.31 -10.83
CA ARG A 173 12.94 -13.38 -11.57
C ARG A 173 11.80 -14.06 -12.35
N ASP A 174 12.03 -15.27 -12.83
CA ASP A 174 11.09 -16.01 -13.68
C ASP A 174 10.05 -16.78 -12.84
N ASP A 175 10.21 -16.82 -11.52
CA ASP A 175 9.25 -17.42 -10.58
C ASP A 175 8.13 -16.44 -10.18
N VAL A 176 8.21 -15.17 -10.59
CA VAL A 176 7.22 -14.14 -10.27
C VAL A 176 5.96 -14.34 -11.12
N LEU A 177 4.84 -14.67 -10.49
CA LEU A 177 3.55 -14.88 -11.15
C LEU A 177 2.76 -13.57 -11.25
N VAL A 178 2.31 -13.22 -12.45
CA VAL A 178 1.61 -11.97 -12.74
C VAL A 178 0.39 -12.26 -13.60
N PRO A 179 -0.79 -11.68 -13.30
CA PRO A 179 -1.94 -11.79 -14.19
C PRO A 179 -1.63 -11.14 -15.55
N PRO A 180 -2.35 -11.49 -16.64
CA PRO A 180 -2.19 -10.81 -17.91
C PRO A 180 -2.68 -9.35 -17.83
N LEU A 181 -2.01 -8.45 -18.55
CA LEU A 181 -2.50 -7.07 -18.72
C LEU A 181 -3.90 -7.10 -19.36
N GLU A 182 -4.83 -6.38 -18.76
CA GLU A 182 -6.10 -6.10 -19.42
C GLU A 182 -5.84 -5.25 -20.67
N PRO A 183 -6.53 -5.53 -21.80
CA PRO A 183 -6.45 -4.67 -22.96
C PRO A 183 -6.96 -3.27 -22.61
N VAL A 184 -6.18 -2.24 -22.95
CA VAL A 184 -6.62 -0.85 -22.87
C VAL A 184 -7.86 -0.71 -23.74
N LYS A 185 -9.02 -0.46 -23.12
CA LYS A 185 -10.28 -0.16 -23.81
C LYS A 185 -10.27 1.25 -24.36
#